data_AF-A0A7J9QZY1-F1
#
_entry.id   AF-A0A7J9QZY1-F1
#
_cell.length_a   1.000
_cell.length_b   1.000
_cell.length_c   1.000
_cell.angle_alpha   90.00
_cell.angle_beta   90.00
_cell.angle_gamma   90.00
#
_symmetry.space_group_name_H-M   'P 1'
#
loop_
_entity.id
_entity.type
_entity.pdbx_description
1 polymer ?
#
loop_
_entity_poly.entity_id
_entity_poly.type
_entity_poly.pdbx_seq_one_letter_code
_entity_poly.pdbx_strand_id
1 'polypeptide(L)' 'MEKFEQIKMLELVKVDDPDSDGDLTLTFQENKKLKIKIVDGKLVSEFI' A
#
# COMPACT_ATOMS: atom_id res chain seq x y z
N MET A 1 -3.51 0.19 -15.71
CA MET A 1 -2.33 0.09 -14.84
C MET A 1 -1.89 1.45 -14.26
N GLU A 2 -2.46 2.57 -14.72
CA GLU A 2 -2.07 3.94 -14.33
C GLU A 2 -2.00 4.20 -12.82
N LYS A 3 -2.93 3.62 -12.04
CA LYS A 3 -2.98 3.78 -10.58
C LYS A 3 -1.63 3.48 -9.90
N PHE A 4 -0.87 2.51 -10.41
CA PHE A 4 0.36 2.02 -9.79
C PHE A 4 1.64 2.51 -10.47
N GLU A 5 1.56 3.46 -11.40
CA GLU A 5 2.76 3.98 -12.10
C GLU A 5 3.78 4.58 -11.13
N GLN A 6 3.32 5.20 -10.03
CA GLN A 6 4.17 5.80 -9.00
C GLN A 6 4.97 4.80 -8.12
N ILE A 7 4.73 3.49 -8.27
CA ILE A 7 5.54 2.43 -7.62
C ILE A 7 6.08 1.42 -8.65
N LYS A 8 5.95 1.72 -9.93
CA LYS A 8 6.43 0.86 -10.99
C LYS A 8 7.95 0.82 -10.99
N MET A 9 8.51 -0.38 -11.00
CA MET A 9 9.96 -0.63 -10.90
C MET A 9 10.61 -0.18 -9.57
N LEU A 10 9.81 0.18 -8.56
CA LEU A 10 10.32 0.45 -7.22
C LEU A 10 10.28 -0.82 -6.38
N GLU A 11 11.34 -1.06 -5.62
CA GLU A 11 11.37 -2.20 -4.68
C GLU A 11 10.50 -1.92 -3.46
N LEU A 12 9.83 -2.97 -2.97
CA LEU A 12 9.17 -2.95 -1.65
C LEU A 12 10.24 -3.06 -0.57
N VAL A 13 10.35 -2.05 0.30
CA VAL A 13 11.39 -1.99 1.34
C VAL A 13 10.87 -2.33 2.73
N LYS A 14 9.57 -2.17 2.98
CA LYS A 14 8.95 -2.46 4.26
C LYS A 14 7.48 -2.83 4.11
N VAL A 15 7.04 -3.78 4.93
CA VAL A 15 5.63 -4.06 5.21
C VAL A 15 5.43 -3.80 6.69
N ASP A 16 4.51 -2.89 7.03
CA ASP A 16 4.12 -2.64 8.42
C ASP A 16 3.11 -3.69 8.89
N ASP A 17 3.09 -3.98 10.19
CA ASP A 17 2.01 -4.78 10.78
C ASP A 17 0.65 -4.09 10.59
N PRO A 18 -0.46 -4.86 10.51
CA PRO A 18 -1.79 -4.28 10.41
C PRO A 18 -2.08 -3.32 11.57
N ASP A 19 -2.70 -2.19 11.27
CA ASP A 19 -3.15 -1.25 12.30
C ASP A 19 -4.42 -1.75 13.02
N SER A 20 -4.97 -0.93 13.93
CA SER A 20 -6.18 -1.28 14.69
C SER A 20 -7.41 -1.56 13.82
N ASP A 21 -7.43 -1.04 12.58
CA ASP A 21 -8.49 -1.28 11.60
C ASP A 21 -8.19 -2.51 10.72
N GLY A 22 -7.02 -3.13 10.90
CA GLY A 22 -6.54 -4.26 10.10
C GLY A 22 -5.93 -3.85 8.77
N ASP A 23 -5.70 -2.54 8.54
CA ASP A 23 -5.13 -2.05 7.30
C ASP A 23 -3.61 -2.27 7.28
N LEU A 24 -3.08 -2.66 6.11
CA LEU A 24 -1.65 -2.90 5.91
C LEU A 24 -1.00 -1.72 5.20
N THR A 25 0.18 -1.28 5.62
CA THR A 25 0.96 -0.27 4.89
C THR A 25 2.17 -0.90 4.22
N LEU A 26 2.29 -0.68 2.91
CA LEU A 26 3.44 -1.06 2.10
C LEU A 26 4.29 0.18 1.83
N THR A 27 5.59 0.12 2.14
CA THR A 27 6.54 1.19 1.80
C THR A 27 7.50 0.69 0.72
N PHE A 28 7.58 1.42 -0.38
CA PHE A 28 8.50 1.20 -1.48
C PHE A 28 9.71 2.15 -1.38
N GLN A 29 10.70 1.95 -2.25
CA GLN A 29 11.76 2.93 -2.49
C GLN A 29 11.20 4.34 -2.72
N GLU A 30 12.04 5.35 -2.52
CA GLU A 30 11.63 6.77 -2.56
C GLU A 30 10.55 7.13 -1.52
N ASN A 31 10.37 6.28 -0.49
CA ASN A 31 9.38 6.46 0.57
C ASN A 31 7.93 6.57 0.05
N LYS A 32 7.64 5.94 -1.10
CA LYS A 32 6.27 5.82 -1.62
C LYS A 32 5.50 4.83 -0.77
N LYS A 33 4.31 5.22 -0.30
CA LYS A 33 3.49 4.38 0.58
C LYS A 33 2.16 4.06 -0.05
N LEU A 34 1.74 2.81 0.14
CA LEU A 34 0.45 2.30 -0.32
C LEU A 34 -0.23 1.60 0.86
N LYS A 35 -1.37 2.12 1.30
CA LYS A 35 -2.23 1.48 2.28
C LYS A 35 -3.16 0.51 1.57
N ILE A 36 -3.25 -0.71 2.08
CA ILE A 36 -4.21 -1.73 1.67
C ILE A 36 -5.25 -1.85 2.77
N LYS A 37 -6.52 -1.73 2.40
CA LYS A 37 -7.68 -1.70 3.29
C LYS A 37 -8.70 -2.75 2.92
N ILE A 38 -9.58 -3.10 3.85
CA ILE A 38 -10.78 -3.88 3.56
C ILE A 38 -11.99 -2.95 3.57
N VAL A 39 -12.66 -2.81 2.42
CA VAL A 39 -13.90 -2.04 2.27
C VAL A 39 -14.95 -2.95 1.66
N ASP A 40 -16.07 -3.15 2.36
CA ASP A 40 -17.18 -4.04 1.96
C ASP A 40 -16.70 -5.46 1.59
N GLY A 41 -15.75 -5.98 2.39
CA GLY A 41 -15.17 -7.32 2.19
C GLY A 41 -14.20 -7.42 1.01
N LYS A 42 -13.80 -6.29 0.39
CA LYS A 42 -12.86 -6.24 -0.74
C LYS A 42 -11.58 -5.52 -0.36
N LEU A 43 -10.46 -5.96 -0.94
CA LEU A 43 -9.19 -5.25 -0.82
C LEU A 43 -9.21 -3.99 -1.69
N VAL A 44 -8.96 -2.85 -1.06
CA VAL A 44 -8.81 -1.54 -1.71
C VAL A 44 -7.42 -1.00 -1.41
N SER A 45 -6.80 -0.34 -2.38
CA SER A 45 -5.49 0.29 -2.20
C SER A 45 -5.55 1.80 -2.34
N GLU A 46 -4.80 2.52 -1.52
CA GLU A 46 -4.75 3.98 -1.49
C GLU A 46 -3.32 4.45 -1.24
N PHE A 47 -2.83 5.44 -2.01
CA PHE A 47 -1.51 6.03 -1.77
C PHE A 47 -1.61 7.05 -0.65
N ILE A 48 -0.62 7.06 0.25
CA ILE A 48 -0.54 7.94 1.42
C ILE A 48 0.83 8.60 1.55
#